data_AF-I3V9P5-F1
#
_entry.id   AF-I3V9P5-F1
#
_cell.length_a   1.000
_cell.length_b   1.000
_cell.length_c   1.000
_cell.angle_alpha   90.00
_cell.angle_beta   90.00
_cell.angle_gamma   90.00
#
_symmetry.space_group_name_H-M   'P 1'
#
loop_
_entity.id
_entity.type
_entity.pdbx_description
1 polymer ?
#
loop_
_entity_poly.entity_id
_entity_poly.type
_entity_poly.pdbx_seq_one_letter_code
_entity_poly.pdbx_strand_id
1 'polypeptide(L)'
;SASNIILKLLNSAEANLVKNINLSSDGFYISEVYVNEGLRLKRLFPRAKGSGDMIKKRTSQIVLKLSVQEKIKDNIKAKKKEINVHGTKI
;
A
#
# COMPACT_ATOMS: atom_id res chain seq x y z
N SER A 1 3.24 7.82 -18.20
CA SER A 1 2.05 7.14 -17.65
C SER A 1 2.31 6.70 -16.22
N ALA A 2 1.28 6.69 -15.35
CA ALA A 2 1.44 6.29 -13.94
C ALA A 2 1.59 4.77 -13.73
N SER A 3 1.43 3.96 -14.78
CA SER A 3 1.47 2.49 -14.74
C SER A 3 2.74 1.93 -14.11
N ASN A 4 3.92 2.46 -14.47
CA ASN A 4 5.20 1.94 -13.98
C ASN A 4 5.35 2.08 -12.46
N ILE A 5 4.81 3.15 -11.88
CA ILE A 5 4.86 3.40 -10.43
C ILE A 5 3.94 2.40 -9.71
N ILE A 6 2.74 2.17 -10.26
CA ILE A 6 1.76 1.23 -9.69
C ILE A 6 2.27 -0.21 -9.77
N LEU A 7 2.90 -0.59 -10.89
CA LEU A 7 3.49 -1.92 -11.05
C LEU A 7 4.59 -2.17 -10.00
N LYS A 8 5.48 -1.19 -9.79
CA LYS A 8 6.51 -1.28 -8.74
C LYS A 8 5.90 -1.43 -7.34
N LEU A 9 4.82 -0.68 -7.06
CA LEU A 9 4.12 -0.77 -5.79
C LEU A 9 3.49 -2.15 -5.58
N LEU A 10 2.86 -2.71 -6.62
CA LEU A 10 2.24 -4.04 -6.57
C LEU A 10 3.28 -5.14 -6.30
N ASN A 11 4.40 -5.13 -7.04
CA ASN A 11 5.48 -6.10 -6.84
C ASN A 11 6.08 -6.01 -5.43
N SER A 12 6.22 -4.79 -4.90
CA SER A 12 6.68 -4.58 -3.52
C SER A 12 5.67 -5.12 -2.50
N ALA A 13 4.36 -4.95 -2.76
CA ALA A 13 3.31 -5.42 -1.86
C ALA A 13 3.22 -6.95 -1.85
N GLU A 14 3.38 -7.59 -3.01
CA GLU A 14 3.50 -9.05 -3.14
C GLU A 14 4.70 -9.58 -2.35
N ALA A 15 5.88 -8.99 -2.51
CA ALA A 15 7.08 -9.40 -1.77
C ALA A 15 6.88 -9.29 -0.24
N ASN A 16 6.21 -8.24 0.23
CA ASN A 16 5.88 -8.06 1.64
C ASN A 16 4.89 -9.14 2.14
N LEU A 17 3.93 -9.53 1.30
CA LEU A 17 2.97 -10.58 1.64
C LEU A 17 3.64 -11.94 1.75
N VAL A 18 4.49 -12.31 0.78
CA VAL A 18 5.26 -13.56 0.79
C VAL A 18 6.11 -13.64 2.05
N LYS A 19 6.83 -12.57 2.38
CA LYS A 19 7.71 -12.54 3.56
C LYS A 19 6.96 -12.69 4.89
N ASN A 20 5.82 -12.03 5.05
CA ASN A 20 5.13 -11.95 6.35
C ASN A 20 4.05 -13.01 6.55
N ILE A 21 3.33 -13.37 5.49
CA ILE A 21 2.16 -14.29 5.55
C ILE A 21 2.50 -15.64 4.90
N ASN A 22 3.64 -15.78 4.22
CA ASN A 22 4.04 -16.98 3.46
C ASN A 22 2.95 -17.43 2.49
N LEU A 23 2.27 -16.46 1.88
CA LEU A 23 1.20 -16.71 0.92
C LEU A 23 1.73 -16.52 -0.51
N SER A 24 1.45 -17.49 -1.38
CA SER A 24 1.79 -17.43 -2.80
C SER A 24 0.84 -16.50 -3.58
N SER A 25 1.23 -16.20 -4.82
CA SER A 25 0.62 -15.18 -5.69
C SER A 25 -0.89 -15.33 -5.92
N ASP A 26 -1.42 -16.55 -5.84
CA ASP A 26 -2.85 -16.83 -6.10
C ASP A 26 -3.76 -16.58 -4.88
N GLY A 27 -3.17 -16.34 -3.69
CA GLY A 27 -3.91 -16.32 -2.43
C GLY A 27 -4.48 -14.96 -2.01
N PHE A 28 -4.17 -13.88 -2.74
CA PHE A 28 -4.55 -12.53 -2.36
C PHE A 28 -5.25 -11.76 -3.48
N TYR A 29 -5.96 -10.71 -3.08
CA TYR A 29 -6.60 -9.79 -3.99
C TYR A 29 -6.44 -8.36 -3.47
N ILE A 30 -6.59 -7.39 -4.37
CA ILE A 30 -6.60 -5.98 -4.03
C ILE A 30 -7.97 -5.64 -3.45
N SER A 31 -8.03 -5.32 -2.15
CA SER A 31 -9.30 -4.95 -1.51
C SER A 31 -9.66 -3.49 -1.74
N GLU A 32 -8.66 -2.60 -1.61
CA GLU A 32 -8.86 -1.15 -1.71
C GLU A 32 -7.62 -0.51 -2.33
N VAL A 33 -7.84 0.46 -3.22
CA VAL A 33 -6.80 1.35 -3.75
C VAL A 33 -7.35 2.75 -3.78
N TYR A 34 -6.62 3.69 -3.19
CA TYR A 34 -6.97 5.09 -3.25
C TYR A 34 -5.71 5.97 -3.30
N VAL A 35 -5.89 7.17 -3.83
CA VAL A 35 -4.82 8.15 -4.01
C VAL A 35 -5.20 9.39 -3.23
N ASN A 36 -4.44 9.65 -2.18
CA ASN A 36 -4.61 10.81 -1.33
C ASN A 36 -3.71 11.95 -1.79
N GLU A 37 -4.06 13.15 -1.34
CA GLU A 37 -3.22 14.31 -1.54
C GLU A 37 -1.94 14.21 -0.69
N GLY A 38 -0.80 14.55 -1.30
CA GLY A 38 0.48 14.66 -0.62
C GLY A 38 0.90 16.10 -0.34
N LEU A 39 2.12 16.25 0.16
CA LEU A 39 2.72 17.55 0.45
C LEU A 39 2.73 18.45 -0.79
N ARG A 40 2.35 19.72 -0.60
CA ARG A 40 2.41 20.76 -1.64
C ARG A 40 3.61 21.66 -1.40
N LEU A 41 4.61 21.56 -2.26
CA LEU A 41 5.79 22.41 -2.18
C LEU A 41 5.53 23.75 -2.86
N LYS A 42 5.80 24.85 -2.17
CA LYS A 42 5.64 26.22 -2.68
C LYS A 42 6.91 26.69 -3.39
N ARG A 43 6.78 27.30 -4.56
CA ARG A 43 7.86 27.95 -5.32
C ARG A 43 7.40 29.33 -5.78
N LEU A 44 8.29 30.32 -5.71
CA LEU A 44 8.02 31.65 -6.25
C LEU A 44 8.17 31.61 -7.77
N PHE A 45 7.23 32.23 -8.47
CA PHE A 45 7.30 32.46 -9.90
C PHE A 45 7.29 33.97 -10.15
N PRO A 46 8.43 34.57 -10.57
CA PRO A 46 8.52 36.02 -10.73
C PRO A 46 7.60 36.51 -11.86
N ARG A 47 6.97 37.67 -11.65
CA ARG A 47 6.10 38.37 -12.60
C ARG A 47 6.62 39.79 -12.84
N ALA A 48 6.00 40.51 -13.78
CA ALA A 48 6.33 41.90 -14.06
C ALA A 48 6.09 42.82 -12.85
N LYS A 49 6.74 44.00 -12.85
CA LYS A 49 6.59 45.04 -11.82
C LYS A 49 6.85 44.55 -10.38
N GLY A 50 7.87 43.71 -10.18
CA GLY A 50 8.26 43.20 -8.87
C GLY A 50 7.25 42.26 -8.19
N SER A 51 6.23 41.81 -8.92
CA SER A 51 5.23 40.87 -8.40
C SER A 51 5.71 39.42 -8.52
N GLY A 52 5.09 38.51 -7.78
CA GLY A 52 5.38 37.08 -7.88
C GLY A 52 4.19 36.22 -7.48
N ASP A 53 3.92 35.18 -8.27
CA ASP A 53 2.91 34.18 -7.99
C ASP A 53 3.51 32.97 -7.30
N MET A 54 2.66 32.17 -6.67
CA MET A 54 3.08 30.94 -6.00
C MET A 54 2.70 29.70 -6.81
N ILE A 55 3.69 29.00 -7.34
CA ILE A 55 3.51 27.67 -7.93
C ILE A 55 3.50 26.63 -6.82
N LYS A 56 2.48 25.77 -6.79
CA LYS A 56 2.40 24.62 -5.89
C LYS A 56 2.77 23.34 -6.66
N LYS A 57 3.92 22.75 -6.36
CA LYS A 57 4.27 21.40 -6.85
C LYS A 57 3.54 20.38 -5.98
N ARG A 58 2.55 19.72 -6.58
CA ARG A 58 1.67 18.77 -5.91
C ARG A 58 2.28 17.37 -5.96
N THR A 59 2.20 16.64 -4.85
CA THR A 59 2.50 15.20 -4.77
C THR A 59 1.24 14.45 -4.34
N SER A 60 1.26 13.13 -4.47
CA SER A 60 0.19 12.25 -4.02
C SER A 60 0.75 11.09 -3.21
N GLN A 61 -0.07 10.53 -2.34
CA GLN A 61 0.22 9.30 -1.61
C GLN A 61 -0.72 8.21 -2.12
N ILE A 62 -0.13 7.12 -2.62
CA ILE A 62 -0.88 5.98 -3.13
C ILE A 62 -0.92 4.93 -2.02
N VAL A 63 -2.12 4.52 -1.64
CA VAL A 63 -2.34 3.46 -0.66
C VAL A 63 -2.97 2.27 -1.36
N LEU A 64 -2.36 1.11 -1.21
CA LEU A 64 -2.82 -0.16 -1.75
C LEU A 64 -2.96 -1.16 -0.61
N LYS A 65 -4.16 -1.71 -0.47
CA LYS A 65 -4.50 -2.69 0.56
C LYS A 65 -4.74 -4.03 -0.09
N LEU A 66 -3.95 -5.01 0.31
CA LEU A 66 -4.10 -6.41 -0.10
C LEU A 66 -4.85 -7.18 0.98
N SER A 67 -5.80 -7.99 0.57
CA SER A 67 -6.53 -8.91 1.43
C SER A 67 -6.37 -10.33 0.94
N VAL A 68 -6.30 -11.28 1.89
CA VAL A 68 -6.28 -12.71 1.60
C VAL A 68 -7.70 -13.19 1.29
N GLN A 69 -7.83 -14.13 0.35
CA GLN A 69 -9.12 -14.75 0.04
C GLN A 69 -9.71 -15.44 1.27
N GLU A 70 -11.04 -15.42 1.38
CA GLU A 70 -11.77 -15.88 2.57
C GLU A 70 -11.49 -17.36 2.89
N LYS A 71 -11.43 -18.21 1.86
CA LYS A 71 -11.10 -19.64 1.98
C LYS A 71 -9.77 -19.90 2.69
N ILE A 72 -8.78 -19.03 2.46
CA ILE A 72 -7.45 -19.14 3.08
C ILE A 72 -7.44 -18.51 4.47
N LYS A 73 -8.20 -17.42 4.68
CA LYS A 73 -8.35 -16.81 6.01
C LYS A 73 -8.88 -17.79 7.05
N ASP A 74 -9.86 -18.60 6.69
CA ASP A 74 -10.46 -19.58 7.61
C ASP A 74 -9.46 -20.68 7.99
N ASN A 75 -8.65 -21.15 7.04
CA ASN A 75 -7.56 -22.09 7.29
C ASN A 75 -6.45 -21.51 8.18
N ILE A 76 -6.04 -20.25 7.96
CA ILE A 76 -5.06 -19.56 8.83
C ILE A 76 -5.63 -19.39 10.25
N LYS A 77 -6.92 -19.06 10.37
CA LYS A 77 -7.59 -18.89 11.66
C LYS A 77 -7.76 -20.21 12.40
N ALA A 78 -8.06 -21.31 11.70
CA ALA A 78 -8.12 -22.66 12.24
C ALA A 78 -6.74 -23.11 12.75
N LYS A 79 -5.67 -22.95 11.95
CA LYS A 79 -4.28 -23.24 12.37
C LYS A 79 -3.88 -22.45 13.62
N LYS A 80 -4.19 -21.15 13.65
CA LYS A 80 -3.90 -20.29 14.81
C LYS A 80 -4.67 -20.76 16.05
N LYS A 81 -5.89 -21.28 15.90
CA LYS A 81 -6.70 -21.82 17.00
C LYS A 81 -6.12 -23.13 17.53
N GLU A 82 -5.64 -24.03 16.67
CA GLU A 82 -4.96 -25.27 17.07
C GLU A 82 -3.65 -25.00 17.84
N ILE A 83 -2.84 -24.04 17.37
CA ILE A 83 -1.60 -23.63 18.05
C ILE A 83 -1.89 -23.05 19.45
N ASN A 84 -3.00 -22.32 19.61
CA ASN A 84 -3.41 -21.75 20.90
C ASN A 84 -4.03 -22.79 21.85
N VAL A 85 -4.68 -23.83 21.31
CA VAL A 85 -5.28 -24.92 22.10
C VAL A 85 -4.22 -25.93 22.56
N HIS A 86 -3.18 -26.15 21.76
CA HIS A 86 -2.09 -27.07 22.11
C HIS A 86 -1.02 -26.46 23.04
N GLY A 87 -1.21 -25.22 23.48
CA GLY A 87 -0.48 -24.63 24.59
C GLY A 87 1.04 -24.70 24.47
N THR A 88 1.63 -23.78 23.68
CA THR A 88 2.96 -23.27 24.03
C THR A 88 2.79 -21.80 24.43
N LYS A 89 2.70 -21.56 25.74
CA LYS A 89 3.17 -20.30 26.31
C LYS A 89 4.68 -20.29 26.12
N ILE A 90 5.16 -19.51 25.16
CA ILE A 90 6.37 -18.67 25.13
C ILE A 90 6.16 -17.73 23.94
#